data_AF-A0A6V8Q0E3-F1
#
_entry.id   AF-A0A6V8Q0E3-F1
#
_cell.length_a   1.000
_cell.length_b   1.000
_cell.length_c   1.000
_cell.angle_alpha   90.00
_cell.angle_beta   90.00
_cell.angle_gamma   90.00
#
_symmetry.space_group_name_H-M   'P 1'
#
loop_
_entity.id
_entity.type
_entity.pdbx_description
1 polymer ?
#
loop_
_entity_poly.entity_id
_entity_poly.type
_entity_poly.pdbx_seq_one_letter_code
_entity_poly.pdbx_strand_id
1 'polypeptide(L)' 'MSNLGQRAKGIRIMQERLLKPIRVSFVATYLPPQCGIGTFTYNLANTISELQGEFLGESEMVQIVVLNNVPQGYNYGQEV' A
#
# COMPACT_ATOMS: atom_id res chain seq x y z
N MET A 1 -0.02 -29.31 -24.25
CA MET A 1 -0.81 -28.49 -23.30
C MET A 1 0.06 -28.06 -22.11
N SER A 2 1.18 -27.37 -22.34
CA SER A 2 2.25 -27.15 -21.34
C SER A 2 2.59 -25.68 -21.06
N ASN A 3 1.72 -24.73 -21.44
CA ASN A 3 2.07 -23.30 -21.41
C ASN A 3 1.49 -22.50 -20.23
N LEU A 4 0.49 -23.02 -19.50
CA LEU A 4 -0.05 -22.32 -18.31
C LEU A 4 0.81 -22.53 -17.05
N GLY A 5 1.34 -23.73 -16.84
CA GLY A 5 2.12 -24.08 -15.64
C GLY A 5 3.49 -23.38 -15.56
N GLN A 6 4.10 -23.05 -16.70
CA GLN A 6 5.38 -22.33 -16.74
C GLN A 6 5.21 -20.82 -16.50
N ARG A 7 4.08 -20.23 -16.93
CA ARG A 7 3.75 -18.82 -16.71
C ARG A 7 3.47 -18.50 -15.23
N ALA A 8 2.75 -19.38 -14.55
CA ALA A 8 2.47 -19.26 -13.11
C ALA A 8 3.75 -19.40 -12.25
N LYS A 9 4.71 -20.23 -12.70
CA LYS A 9 5.99 -20.43 -12.01
C LYS A 9 6.94 -19.22 -12.17
N GLY A 10 6.93 -18.57 -13.34
CA GLY A 10 7.75 -17.37 -13.61
C GLY A 10 7.37 -16.15 -12.75
N ILE A 11 6.07 -15.94 -12.51
CA ILE A 11 5.56 -14.87 -11.63
C ILE A 11 5.98 -15.11 -10.17
N ARG A 12 5.84 -16.34 -9.69
CA ARG A 12 6.28 -16.74 -8.34
C ARG A 12 7.77 -16.56 -8.10
N ILE A 13 8.61 -16.84 -9.10
CA ILE A 13 10.08 -16.71 -9.00
C ILE A 13 10.54 -15.24 -8.96
N MET A 14 9.83 -14.31 -9.63
CA MET A 14 10.09 -12.87 -9.47
C MET A 14 9.75 -12.37 -8.06
N GLN A 15 8.71 -12.92 -7.46
CA GLN A 15 8.21 -12.53 -6.14
C GLN A 15 9.17 -12.92 -5.00
N GLU A 16 9.83 -14.07 -5.08
CA GLU A 16 10.73 -14.57 -4.02
C GLU A 16 12.13 -13.92 -4.00
N ARG A 17 12.56 -13.23 -5.07
CA ARG A 17 13.96 -12.75 -5.20
C ARG A 17 14.14 -11.24 -5.30
N LEU A 18 13.10 -10.45 -5.55
CA LEU A 18 13.28 -9.03 -5.89
C LEU A 18 13.01 -8.04 -4.76
N LEU A 19 12.29 -8.40 -3.69
CA LEU A 19 11.96 -7.44 -2.65
C LEU A 19 12.17 -8.06 -1.27
N LYS A 20 13.22 -7.62 -0.56
CA LYS A 20 13.25 -7.76 0.90
C LYS A 20 11.97 -7.09 1.45
N PRO A 21 11.25 -7.71 2.39
CA PRO A 21 10.08 -7.07 2.98
C PRO A 21 10.44 -5.68 3.53
N ILE A 22 9.66 -4.68 3.15
CA ILE A 22 9.76 -3.28 3.56
C ILE A 22 8.52 -2.89 4.36
N ARG A 23 8.72 -2.05 5.37
CA ARG A 23 7.62 -1.41 6.09
C ARG A 23 7.17 -0.17 5.32
N VAL A 24 5.88 -0.07 5.06
CA VAL A 24 5.26 1.02 4.29
C VAL A 24 4.11 1.61 5.07
N SER A 25 4.05 2.94 5.16
CA SER A 25 2.94 3.66 5.79
C SER A 25 2.42 4.74 4.83
N PHE A 26 1.15 4.63 4.47
CA PHE A 26 0.43 5.65 3.70
C PHE A 26 -0.24 6.59 4.70
N VAL A 27 0.14 7.87 4.69
CA VAL A 27 -0.35 8.85 5.66
C VAL A 27 -1.25 9.86 4.96
N ALA A 28 -2.46 10.08 5.49
CA ALA A 28 -3.42 11.05 4.96
C ALA A 28 -4.06 11.88 6.10
N THR A 29 -4.45 13.14 5.84
CA THR A 29 -5.10 14.02 6.84
C THR A 29 -6.61 13.78 6.97
N TYR A 30 -7.17 12.90 6.17
CA TYR A 30 -8.56 12.47 6.20
C TYR A 30 -8.67 11.07 5.58
N LEU A 31 -9.69 10.30 5.94
CA LEU A 31 -10.05 9.09 5.21
C LEU A 31 -10.54 9.51 3.83
N PRO A 32 -9.79 9.22 2.75
CA PRO A 32 -10.21 9.67 1.45
C PRO A 32 -11.51 8.94 1.04
N PRO A 33 -12.49 9.65 0.46
CA PRO A 33 -13.68 9.00 -0.09
C PRO A 33 -13.26 7.95 -1.14
N GLN A 34 -14.17 7.02 -1.48
CA GLN A 34 -13.94 6.01 -2.52
C GLN A 34 -13.90 6.61 -3.94
N CYS A 35 -13.13 7.67 -4.14
CA CYS A 35 -12.85 8.26 -5.43
C CYS A 35 -11.39 8.75 -5.50
N GLY A 36 -10.84 8.76 -6.72
CA GLY A 36 -9.52 9.31 -7.00
C GLY A 36 -8.39 8.75 -6.14
N ILE A 37 -7.71 9.64 -5.41
CA ILE A 37 -6.51 9.33 -4.61
C ILE A 37 -6.77 8.31 -3.50
N GLY A 38 -7.99 8.23 -2.96
CA GLY A 38 -8.33 7.24 -1.93
C GLY A 38 -8.33 5.82 -2.44
N THR A 39 -9.05 5.59 -3.54
CA THR A 39 -9.06 4.30 -4.25
C THR A 39 -7.66 3.94 -4.74
N PHE A 40 -6.91 4.90 -5.29
CA PHE A 40 -5.53 4.67 -5.72
C PHE A 40 -4.63 4.22 -4.57
N THR A 41 -4.67 4.93 -3.44
CA THR A 41 -3.81 4.64 -2.28
C THR A 41 -4.17 3.29 -1.67
N TYR A 42 -5.46 2.98 -1.56
CA TYR A 42 -5.93 1.67 -1.10
C TYR A 42 -5.44 0.54 -2.02
N ASN A 43 -5.61 0.69 -3.33
CA ASN A 43 -5.17 -0.32 -4.29
C ASN A 43 -3.65 -0.52 -4.25
N LEU A 44 -2.89 0.58 -4.13
CA LEU A 44 -1.43 0.53 -4.02
C LEU A 44 -0.99 -0.20 -2.73
N ALA A 45 -1.60 0.11 -1.59
CA ALA A 45 -1.33 -0.56 -0.33
C ALA A 45 -1.66 -2.06 -0.40
N ASN A 46 -2.79 -2.41 -1.02
CA ASN A 46 -3.20 -3.79 -1.20
C ASN A 46 -2.20 -4.56 -2.08
N THR A 47 -1.81 -4.01 -3.24
CA THR A 47 -0.83 -4.63 -4.13
C THR A 47 0.54 -4.81 -3.47
N ILE A 48 1.00 -3.83 -2.67
CA ILE A 48 2.27 -3.99 -1.93
C ILE A 48 2.15 -5.11 -0.90
N SER A 49 1.03 -5.22 -0.18
CA SER A 49 0.81 -6.29 0.80
C SER A 49 0.87 -7.66 0.12
N GLU A 50 0.16 -7.82 -1.01
CA GLU A 50 0.16 -9.06 -1.81
C GLU A 50 1.56 -9.40 -2.34
N LEU A 51 2.34 -8.40 -2.77
CA LEU A 51 3.73 -8.60 -3.19
C LEU A 51 4.63 -9.08 -2.05
N GLN A 52 4.33 -8.68 -0.81
CA GLN A 52 5.04 -9.13 0.40
C GLN A 52 4.51 -10.45 0.96
N GLY A 53 3.46 -11.01 0.37
CA GLY A 53 2.87 -12.29 0.78
C GLY A 53 1.90 -12.18 1.96
N GLU A 54 1.35 -11.00 2.22
CA GLU A 54 0.40 -10.74 3.32
C GLU A 54 -0.88 -10.09 2.79
N PHE A 55 -1.97 -10.20 3.55
CA PHE A 55 -3.17 -9.40 3.30
C PHE A 55 -3.05 -8.03 3.97
N LEU A 56 -3.61 -6.99 3.33
CA LEU A 56 -3.63 -5.66 3.93
C LEU A 56 -4.36 -5.70 5.29
N GLY A 57 -3.70 -5.25 6.36
CA GLY A 57 -4.22 -5.28 7.73
C GLY A 57 -3.91 -6.54 8.53
N GLU A 58 -3.22 -7.53 7.95
CA GLU A 58 -2.76 -8.74 8.66
C GLU A 58 -1.56 -8.44 9.58
N SER A 59 -0.74 -7.45 9.22
CA SER A 59 0.42 -7.02 9.98
C SER A 59 0.65 -5.50 9.87
N GLU A 60 1.65 -4.98 10.58
CA GLU A 60 2.11 -3.58 10.49
C GLU A 60 3.08 -3.33 9.31
N MET A 61 3.30 -4.31 8.43
CA MET A 61 4.21 -4.17 7.29
C MET A 61 3.70 -3.18 6.24
N VAL A 62 2.38 -3.12 6.03
CA VAL A 62 1.73 -2.13 5.17
C VAL A 62 0.51 -1.59 5.88
N GLN A 63 0.49 -0.29 6.12
CA GLN A 63 -0.60 0.36 6.82
C GLN A 63 -1.05 1.66 6.14
N ILE A 64 -2.34 1.95 6.28
CA ILE A 64 -2.93 3.25 5.93
C ILE A 64 -3.27 3.95 7.24
N VAL A 65 -2.60 5.07 7.49
CA VAL A 65 -2.70 5.87 8.70
C VAL A 65 -3.40 7.17 8.37
N VAL A 66 -4.45 7.46 9.13
CA VAL A 66 -5.15 8.74 9.05
C VAL A 66 -4.64 9.61 10.19
N LEU A 67 -4.17 10.81 9.87
CA LEU A 67 -3.79 11.81 10.84
C LEU A 67 -5.08 12.44 11.37
N ASN A 68 -5.38 12.12 12.62
CA ASN A 68 -6.46 12.71 13.36
C ASN A 68 -5.96 14.06 13.86
N ASN A 69 -6.08 15.12 13.05
CA ASN A 69 -5.73 16.45 13.52
C ASN A 69 -6.75 16.92 14.57
N VAL A 70 -6.36 16.87 15.85
CA VAL A 70 -7.03 17.64 16.90
C VAL A 70 -6.77 19.13 16.64
N PRO A 71 -7.77 20.03 16.78
CA PRO A 71 -7.77 21.39 16.23
C PRO A 71 -6.83 22.37 16.96
N GLN A 72 -5.55 22.07 17.02
CA GLN A 72 -4.49 22.96 17.46
C GLN A 72 -3.66 23.28 16.22
N GLY A 73 -4.11 24.34 15.53
CA GLY A 73 -3.72 24.81 14.20
C GLY A 73 -2.33 24.42 13.71
N TYR A 74 -2.28 23.78 12.55
CA TYR A 74 -1.04 23.65 11.80
C TYR A 74 -0.70 24.98 11.15
N ASN A 75 0.47 25.52 11.49
CA ASN A 75 1.01 26.75 10.91
C ASN A 75 1.63 26.43 9.54
N TYR A 76 0.79 26.32 8.52
CA TYR A 76 1.25 26.19 7.13
C TYR A 76 1.59 27.59 6.56
N GLY A 77 2.67 27.68 5.78
CA GLY A 77 3.07 28.91 5.09
C GLY A 77 2.16 29.22 3.89
N GLN A 78 2.39 30.35 3.21
CA GLN A 78 1.58 30.79 2.06
C GLN A 78 1.64 29.85 0.85
N GLU A 79 2.54 28.87 0.88
CA GLU A 79 2.79 27.90 -0.18
C GLU A 79 1.90 26.65 -0.15
N VAL A 80 1.07 26.48 0.89
CA VAL A 80 0.18 25.33 1.10
C VAL A 80 -1.28 25.74 0.93
#